data_AF-A0A7S2XVQ2-F1
#
_entry.id   AF-A0A7S2XVQ2-F1
#
_cell.length_a   1.000
_cell.length_b   1.000
_cell.length_c   1.000
_cell.angle_alpha   90.00
_cell.angle_beta   90.00
_cell.angle_gamma   90.00
#
_symmetry.space_group_name_H-M   'P 1'
#
loop_
_entity.id
_entity.type
_entity.pdbx_description
1 polymer ?
#
loop_
_entity_poly.entity_id
_entity_poly.type
_entity_poly.pdbx_seq_one_letter_code
_entity_poly.pdbx_strand_id
1 'polypeptide(L)'
;NGKDDVAAKLTQRVNEAAPGTKLVLEKVADGDLSSGFTWHFEVEGQQGIGLRGTTFFSLNSDGKINYVREVAEPLFKPGGATAALLKAVAENSMKNGEISITEKPAVVTRVPVDAEDMVNYLWRESNGGDMNLALNVFDDDIIYEDFNFPAQFLGKDQVREFLKEFDIPGITFVPEEISQGKTRCCFTWRVEIAGIEKATKGVSFYEIDPDTKKVIYVRDIPEPAIKPPPLQTLASKLRPGIRRFSPLE
;
A
#
# COMPACT_ATOMS: atom_id res chain seq x y z
N ASN A 1 -9.97 5.67 20.64
CA ASN A 1 -9.15 4.53 20.20
C ASN A 1 -8.11 4.20 21.26
N GLY A 2 -8.56 3.64 22.38
CA GLY A 2 -7.71 2.97 23.36
C GLY A 2 -7.73 1.45 23.16
N LYS A 3 -7.04 0.71 24.04
CA LYS A 3 -6.99 -0.76 23.99
C LYS A 3 -8.38 -1.42 23.96
N ASP A 4 -9.33 -0.88 24.73
CA ASP A 4 -10.68 -1.43 24.83
C ASP A 4 -11.47 -1.26 23.53
N ASP A 5 -11.34 -0.12 22.85
CA ASP A 5 -11.97 0.12 21.54
C ASP A 5 -11.43 -0.87 20.50
N VAL A 6 -10.12 -1.12 20.51
CA VAL A 6 -9.47 -2.09 19.61
C VAL A 6 -9.97 -3.49 19.92
N ALA A 7 -10.00 -3.90 21.19
CA ALA A 7 -10.49 -5.21 21.60
C ALA A 7 -11.96 -5.42 21.21
N ALA A 8 -12.81 -4.41 21.39
CA ALA A 8 -14.21 -4.45 20.97
C ALA A 8 -14.32 -4.63 19.45
N LYS A 9 -13.52 -3.89 18.67
CA LYS A 9 -13.54 -3.98 17.20
C LYS A 9 -13.06 -5.33 16.67
N LEU A 10 -12.00 -5.88 17.26
CA LEU A 10 -11.50 -7.22 16.92
C LEU A 10 -12.51 -8.30 17.29
N THR A 11 -13.12 -8.20 18.48
CA THR A 11 -14.17 -9.12 18.92
C THR A 11 -15.38 -9.09 17.99
N GLN A 12 -15.82 -7.88 17.58
CA GLN A 12 -16.87 -7.73 16.58
C GLN A 12 -16.51 -8.43 15.26
N ARG A 13 -15.28 -8.22 14.75
CA ARG A 13 -14.82 -8.84 13.50
C ARG A 13 -14.82 -10.36 13.57
N VAL A 14 -14.38 -10.93 14.69
CA VAL A 14 -14.40 -12.39 14.92
C VAL A 14 -15.83 -12.91 14.97
N ASN A 15 -16.73 -12.23 15.68
CA ASN A 15 -18.14 -12.65 15.81
C ASN A 15 -18.93 -12.51 14.50
N GLU A 16 -18.57 -11.55 13.64
CA GLU A 16 -19.20 -11.34 12.33
C GLU A 16 -18.61 -12.25 11.23
N ALA A 17 -17.49 -12.94 11.49
CA ALA A 17 -16.87 -13.83 10.51
C ALA A 17 -17.69 -15.12 10.35
N ALA A 18 -17.75 -15.64 9.12
CA ALA A 18 -18.36 -16.95 8.88
C ALA A 18 -17.58 -18.04 9.63
N PRO A 19 -18.23 -19.09 10.15
CA PRO A 19 -17.54 -20.23 10.75
C PRO A 19 -16.47 -20.79 9.80
N GLY A 20 -15.30 -21.16 10.35
CA GLY A 20 -14.17 -21.65 9.56
C GLY A 20 -13.40 -20.57 8.79
N THR A 21 -13.69 -19.27 9.00
CA THR A 21 -12.88 -18.18 8.43
C THR A 21 -11.52 -18.12 9.13
N LYS A 22 -10.44 -18.16 8.34
CA LYS A 22 -9.07 -17.95 8.81
C LYS A 22 -8.42 -16.79 8.06
N LEU A 23 -7.61 -16.01 8.77
CA LEU A 23 -6.70 -15.03 8.18
C LEU A 23 -5.38 -15.75 7.88
N VAL A 24 -4.97 -15.75 6.63
CA VAL A 24 -3.74 -16.36 6.14
C VAL A 24 -2.74 -15.26 5.88
N LEU A 25 -1.55 -15.38 6.46
CA LEU A 25 -0.43 -14.47 6.19
C LEU A 25 0.27 -14.95 4.92
N GLU A 26 0.50 -14.03 3.99
CA GLU A 26 1.20 -14.32 2.73
C GLU A 26 2.68 -13.94 2.84
N LYS A 27 2.97 -12.72 3.30
CA LYS A 27 4.32 -12.18 3.51
C LYS A 27 4.38 -11.40 4.80
N VAL A 28 5.53 -11.42 5.46
CA VAL A 28 5.77 -10.71 6.74
C VAL A 28 7.09 -9.93 6.62
N ALA A 29 7.05 -8.65 6.98
CA ALA A 29 8.23 -7.79 7.06
C ALA A 29 9.11 -8.21 8.25
N ASP A 30 10.42 -8.15 8.07
CA ASP A 30 11.40 -8.72 9.00
C ASP A 30 11.99 -7.69 9.99
N GLY A 31 11.24 -6.61 10.28
CA GLY A 31 11.60 -5.60 11.26
C GLY A 31 11.26 -6.00 12.71
N ASP A 32 11.97 -5.40 13.67
CA ASP A 32 11.92 -5.75 15.10
C ASP A 32 10.88 -4.93 15.88
N LEU A 33 11.06 -3.60 15.94
CA LEU A 33 10.12 -2.70 16.65
C LEU A 33 8.95 -2.22 15.79
N SER A 34 9.05 -2.41 14.48
CA SER A 34 7.98 -2.13 13.52
C SER A 34 8.02 -3.14 12.39
N SER A 35 6.85 -3.59 11.97
CA SER A 35 6.69 -4.63 10.97
C SER A 35 5.32 -4.50 10.29
N GLY A 36 5.01 -5.44 9.43
CA GLY A 36 3.73 -5.59 8.81
C GLY A 36 3.64 -6.89 8.03
N PHE A 37 2.46 -7.17 7.52
CA PHE A 37 2.22 -8.38 6.77
C PHE A 37 1.11 -8.17 5.74
N THR A 38 1.22 -8.90 4.64
CA THR A 38 0.13 -9.06 3.68
C THR A 38 -0.69 -10.28 4.06
N TRP A 39 -2.00 -10.22 3.83
CA TRP A 39 -2.91 -11.28 4.24
C TRP A 39 -4.07 -11.44 3.28
N HIS A 40 -4.67 -12.63 3.31
CA HIS A 40 -5.99 -12.91 2.74
C HIS A 40 -6.83 -13.72 3.71
N PHE A 41 -8.15 -13.73 3.49
CA PHE A 41 -9.05 -14.64 4.20
C PHE A 41 -9.27 -15.92 3.41
N GLU A 42 -9.39 -17.04 4.10
CA GLU A 42 -9.93 -18.28 3.55
C GLU A 42 -11.09 -18.75 4.42
N VAL A 43 -12.01 -19.54 3.85
CA VAL A 43 -13.13 -20.14 4.58
C VAL A 43 -13.08 -21.64 4.37
N GLU A 44 -13.09 -22.41 5.45
CA GLU A 44 -13.10 -23.88 5.40
C GLU A 44 -14.23 -24.40 4.50
N GLY A 45 -13.90 -25.36 3.63
CA GLY A 45 -14.85 -25.93 2.67
C GLY A 45 -15.15 -25.04 1.45
N GLN A 46 -14.54 -23.86 1.32
CA GLN A 46 -14.66 -23.01 0.13
C GLN A 46 -13.34 -22.95 -0.64
N GLN A 47 -13.42 -23.02 -1.97
CA GLN A 47 -12.27 -22.83 -2.86
C GLN A 47 -12.06 -21.35 -3.18
N GLY A 48 -10.80 -20.91 -3.14
CA GLY A 48 -10.34 -19.57 -3.54
C GLY A 48 -9.78 -18.75 -2.38
N ILE A 49 -9.17 -17.61 -2.73
CA ILE A 49 -8.74 -16.59 -1.77
C ILE A 49 -9.86 -15.57 -1.58
N GLY A 50 -10.09 -15.19 -0.33
CA GLY A 50 -11.05 -14.17 0.05
C GLY A 50 -10.46 -12.76 0.02
N LEU A 51 -11.08 -11.84 0.79
CA LEU A 51 -10.61 -10.46 0.91
C LEU A 51 -9.14 -10.43 1.34
N ARG A 52 -8.36 -9.61 0.65
CA ARG A 52 -6.95 -9.38 0.90
C ARG A 52 -6.72 -8.06 1.62
N GLY A 53 -5.55 -7.90 2.21
CA GLY A 53 -5.14 -6.65 2.82
C GLY A 53 -3.68 -6.63 3.22
N THR A 54 -3.30 -5.50 3.79
CA THR A 54 -1.96 -5.25 4.34
C THR A 54 -2.12 -4.57 5.69
N THR A 55 -1.37 -5.04 6.68
CA THR A 55 -1.34 -4.49 8.02
C THR A 55 0.06 -4.04 8.36
N PHE A 56 0.20 -2.79 8.80
CA PHE A 56 1.37 -2.25 9.46
C PHE A 56 1.12 -2.19 10.97
N PHE A 57 2.15 -2.44 11.77
CA PHE A 57 2.12 -2.18 13.20
C PHE A 57 3.49 -1.79 13.74
N SER A 58 3.51 -1.07 14.87
CA SER A 58 4.72 -0.84 15.64
C SER A 58 4.51 -1.15 17.12
N LEU A 59 5.63 -1.41 17.78
CA LEU A 59 5.74 -1.75 19.18
C LEU A 59 6.32 -0.56 19.95
N ASN A 60 5.88 -0.38 21.20
CA ASN A 60 6.56 0.49 22.15
C ASN A 60 7.79 -0.21 22.76
N SER A 61 8.50 0.49 23.65
CA SER A 61 9.66 -0.03 24.37
C SER A 61 9.38 -1.26 25.25
N ASP A 62 8.12 -1.53 25.60
CA ASP A 62 7.72 -2.72 26.35
C ASP A 62 7.45 -3.94 25.44
N GLY A 63 7.63 -3.79 24.11
CA GLY A 63 7.26 -4.80 23.13
C GLY A 63 5.74 -4.93 22.91
N LYS A 64 4.95 -3.93 23.32
CA LYS A 64 3.49 -3.93 23.13
C LYS A 64 3.14 -3.14 21.88
N ILE A 65 2.17 -3.63 21.10
CA ILE A 65 1.61 -2.90 19.96
C ILE A 65 1.08 -1.54 20.42
N ASN A 66 1.62 -0.45 19.88
CA ASN A 66 1.21 0.92 20.17
C ASN A 66 0.59 1.63 18.95
N TYR A 67 0.75 1.07 17.75
CA TYR A 67 0.15 1.57 16.52
C TYR A 67 -0.17 0.42 15.58
N VAL A 68 -1.31 0.50 14.91
CA VAL A 68 -1.72 -0.41 13.84
C VAL A 68 -2.41 0.40 12.75
N ARG A 69 -2.05 0.16 11.50
CA ARG A 69 -2.84 0.55 10.34
C ARG A 69 -3.10 -0.68 9.48
N GLU A 70 -4.37 -1.00 9.27
CA GLU A 70 -4.79 -2.07 8.37
C GLU A 70 -5.61 -1.48 7.23
N VAL A 71 -5.28 -1.84 6.00
CA VAL A 71 -6.07 -1.49 4.82
C VAL A 71 -6.37 -2.78 4.05
N ALA A 72 -7.65 -3.00 3.80
CA ALA A 72 -8.13 -4.11 2.99
C ALA A 72 -8.36 -3.66 1.54
N GLU A 73 -8.25 -4.61 0.62
CA GLU A 73 -8.56 -4.41 -0.80
C GLU A 73 -9.92 -3.72 -0.98
N PRO A 74 -9.99 -2.64 -1.78
CA PRO A 74 -11.23 -1.95 -2.00
C PRO A 74 -12.18 -2.83 -2.81
N LEU A 75 -13.47 -2.80 -2.44
CA LEU A 75 -14.51 -3.55 -3.16
C LEU A 75 -14.69 -3.06 -4.60
N PHE A 76 -14.42 -1.78 -4.84
CA PHE A 76 -14.41 -1.17 -6.15
C PHE A 76 -13.01 -0.73 -6.50
N LYS A 77 -12.51 -1.22 -7.64
CA LYS A 77 -11.17 -0.98 -8.15
C LYS A 77 -11.23 0.11 -9.21
N PRO A 78 -10.90 1.38 -8.88
CA PRO A 78 -11.07 2.50 -9.79
C PRO A 78 -10.09 2.47 -10.99
N GLY A 79 -9.04 1.66 -10.94
CA GLY A 79 -7.96 1.64 -11.93
C GLY A 79 -7.37 3.04 -12.13
N GLY A 80 -7.10 3.40 -13.39
CA GLY A 80 -6.58 4.71 -13.77
C GLY A 80 -7.49 5.91 -13.43
N ALA A 81 -8.73 5.69 -12.99
CA ALA A 81 -9.60 6.79 -12.55
C ALA A 81 -9.05 7.51 -11.31
N THR A 82 -8.31 6.81 -10.43
CA THR A 82 -7.62 7.45 -9.30
C THR A 82 -6.56 8.42 -9.79
N ALA A 83 -5.70 8.00 -10.72
CA ALA A 83 -4.68 8.86 -11.32
C ALA A 83 -5.30 10.06 -12.04
N ALA A 84 -6.39 9.85 -12.80
CA ALA A 84 -7.11 10.93 -13.46
C ALA A 84 -7.69 11.96 -12.48
N LEU A 85 -8.25 11.52 -11.36
CA LEU A 85 -8.76 12.43 -10.31
C LEU A 85 -7.63 13.22 -9.66
N LEU A 86 -6.54 12.56 -9.27
CA LEU A 86 -5.36 13.18 -8.69
C LEU A 86 -4.79 14.26 -9.63
N LYS A 87 -4.70 13.96 -10.93
CA LYS A 87 -4.28 14.89 -11.97
C LYS A 87 -5.20 16.11 -12.08
N ALA A 88 -6.51 15.90 -12.10
CA ALA A 88 -7.47 17.00 -12.16
C ALA A 88 -7.39 17.92 -10.94
N VAL A 89 -7.21 17.38 -9.73
CA VAL A 89 -7.04 18.16 -8.51
C VAL A 89 -5.74 18.97 -8.55
N ALA A 90 -4.63 18.35 -8.96
CA ALA A 90 -3.34 19.03 -9.10
C ALA A 90 -3.41 20.18 -10.13
N GLU A 91 -3.97 19.93 -11.32
CA GLU A 91 -4.15 20.96 -12.36
C GLU A 91 -5.01 22.14 -11.88
N ASN A 92 -6.08 21.87 -11.12
CA ASN A 92 -6.94 22.91 -10.58
C ASN A 92 -6.21 23.77 -9.54
N SER A 93 -5.47 23.15 -8.61
CA SER A 93 -4.66 23.90 -7.65
C SER A 93 -3.57 24.73 -8.32
N MET A 94 -2.98 24.27 -9.45
CA MET A 94 -2.00 25.08 -10.21
C MET A 94 -2.66 26.31 -10.81
N LYS A 95 -3.83 26.16 -11.44
CA LYS A 95 -4.59 27.27 -12.03
C LYS A 95 -4.97 28.33 -11.00
N ASN A 96 -5.25 27.92 -9.77
CA ASN A 96 -5.63 28.81 -8.67
C ASN A 96 -4.42 29.44 -7.95
N GLY A 97 -3.18 29.16 -8.40
CA GLY A 97 -1.97 29.69 -7.78
C GLY A 97 -1.67 29.11 -6.38
N GLU A 98 -2.32 27.99 -6.01
CA GLU A 98 -2.09 27.30 -4.74
C GLU A 98 -0.84 26.42 -4.78
N ILE A 99 -0.35 26.08 -5.99
CA ILE A 99 0.88 25.31 -6.19
C ILE A 99 2.00 26.26 -6.64
N SER A 100 3.08 26.31 -5.87
CA SER A 100 4.39 26.60 -6.43
C SER A 100 5.00 25.27 -6.84
N ILE A 101 5.36 25.12 -8.13
CA ILE A 101 6.05 23.92 -8.62
C ILE A 101 7.41 23.90 -7.93
N THR A 102 7.52 23.18 -6.81
CA THR A 102 8.81 22.90 -6.21
C THR A 102 9.55 21.95 -7.13
N GLU A 103 10.79 22.28 -7.49
CA GLU A 103 11.64 21.38 -8.27
C GLU A 103 11.69 20.02 -7.59
N LYS A 104 11.57 18.94 -8.38
CA LYS A 104 11.79 17.58 -7.86
C LYS A 104 13.18 17.55 -7.20
N PRO A 105 13.37 16.82 -6.09
CA PRO A 105 14.67 16.71 -5.44
C PRO A 105 15.75 16.29 -6.46
N ALA A 106 16.96 16.80 -6.27
CA ALA A 106 18.10 16.34 -7.05
C ALA A 106 18.25 14.82 -6.88
N VAL A 107 18.43 14.13 -8.00
CA VAL A 107 18.55 12.68 -8.04
C VAL A 107 19.75 12.21 -7.22
N VAL A 108 19.49 11.42 -6.18
CA VAL A 108 20.53 10.70 -5.44
C VAL A 108 20.76 9.36 -6.13
N THR A 109 22.00 9.09 -6.55
CA THR A 109 22.38 7.78 -7.12
C THR A 109 23.19 7.01 -6.09
N ARG A 110 22.55 6.03 -5.46
CA ARG A 110 23.20 5.07 -4.56
C ARG A 110 22.43 3.76 -4.59
N VAL A 111 23.08 2.68 -4.16
CA VAL A 111 22.42 1.38 -3.98
C VAL A 111 21.92 1.29 -2.54
N PRO A 112 20.61 1.14 -2.30
CA PRO A 112 20.09 0.94 -0.96
C PRO A 112 20.55 -0.40 -0.38
N VAL A 113 20.80 -0.44 0.93
CA VAL A 113 21.44 -1.61 1.58
C VAL A 113 20.44 -2.69 2.00
N ASP A 114 19.21 -2.28 2.32
CA ASP A 114 18.13 -3.13 2.80
C ASP A 114 16.74 -2.56 2.43
N ALA A 115 15.66 -3.24 2.83
CA ALA A 115 14.30 -2.89 2.43
C ALA A 115 13.82 -1.56 3.05
N GLU A 116 14.17 -1.26 4.29
CA GLU A 116 13.89 0.05 4.91
C GLU A 116 14.61 1.17 4.14
N ASP A 117 15.90 0.99 3.88
CA ASP A 117 16.72 1.95 3.15
C ASP A 117 16.23 2.13 1.70
N MET A 118 15.74 1.06 1.07
CA MET A 118 15.11 1.10 -0.25
C MET A 118 13.87 2.00 -0.29
N VAL A 119 13.00 1.89 0.72
CA VAL A 119 11.80 2.74 0.81
C VAL A 119 12.20 4.20 1.08
N ASN A 120 13.17 4.45 1.95
CA ASN A 120 13.68 5.81 2.19
C ASN A 120 14.31 6.41 0.93
N TYR A 121 15.10 5.63 0.20
CA TYR A 121 15.72 6.02 -1.05
C TYR A 121 14.68 6.43 -2.11
N LEU A 122 13.67 5.59 -2.32
CA LEU A 122 12.63 5.83 -3.33
C LEU A 122 11.72 7.01 -2.97
N TRP A 123 11.30 7.11 -1.71
CA TRP A 123 10.19 7.97 -1.32
C TRP A 123 10.55 9.19 -0.46
N ARG A 124 11.71 9.20 0.21
CA ARG A 124 12.20 10.39 0.95
C ARG A 124 13.29 11.14 0.21
N GLU A 125 14.28 10.42 -0.34
CA GLU A 125 15.41 11.03 -1.03
C GLU A 125 15.07 11.38 -2.48
N SER A 126 14.44 10.44 -3.18
CA SER A 126 14.07 10.62 -4.58
C SER A 126 12.63 11.11 -4.76
N ASN A 127 11.73 10.74 -3.83
CA ASN A 127 10.29 11.00 -3.87
C ASN A 127 9.67 10.81 -5.27
N GLY A 128 9.94 9.66 -5.91
CA GLY A 128 9.47 9.41 -7.28
C GLY A 128 10.05 10.40 -8.32
N GLY A 129 11.31 10.79 -8.10
CA GLY A 129 12.11 11.75 -8.88
C GLY A 129 12.15 11.46 -10.39
N ASP A 130 13.34 11.18 -10.95
CA ASP A 130 13.39 10.63 -12.30
C ASP A 130 12.87 9.18 -12.26
N MET A 131 11.71 8.96 -12.88
CA MET A 131 11.08 7.64 -12.98
C MET A 131 12.03 6.57 -13.53
N ASN A 132 12.91 6.94 -14.46
CA ASN A 132 13.87 5.99 -15.04
C ASN A 132 14.90 5.55 -14.00
N LEU A 133 15.27 6.45 -13.10
CA LEU A 133 16.19 6.11 -12.02
C LEU A 133 15.52 5.27 -10.94
N ALA A 134 14.27 5.59 -10.60
CA ALA A 134 13.48 4.75 -9.69
C ALA A 134 13.38 3.31 -10.24
N LEU A 135 13.18 3.13 -11.54
CA LEU A 135 13.10 1.80 -12.18
C LEU A 135 14.43 1.01 -12.16
N ASN A 136 15.58 1.64 -11.93
CA ASN A 136 16.86 0.94 -11.88
C ASN A 136 16.96 -0.01 -10.67
N VAL A 137 16.26 0.31 -9.58
CA VAL A 137 16.22 -0.55 -8.39
C VAL A 137 15.14 -1.62 -8.44
N PHE A 138 14.30 -1.66 -9.48
CA PHE A 138 13.33 -2.75 -9.67
C PHE A 138 13.98 -3.90 -10.43
N ASP A 139 13.60 -5.13 -10.08
CA ASP A 139 13.97 -6.30 -10.85
C ASP A 139 13.27 -6.33 -12.22
N ASP A 140 13.86 -7.02 -13.19
CA ASP A 140 13.28 -7.14 -14.53
C ASP A 140 11.97 -7.94 -14.49
N ASP A 141 11.87 -8.90 -13.56
CA ASP A 141 10.71 -9.77 -13.33
C ASP A 141 9.85 -9.35 -12.13
N ILE A 142 9.91 -8.06 -11.74
CA ILE A 142 9.10 -7.49 -10.64
C ILE A 142 7.61 -7.87 -10.74
N ILE A 143 7.02 -8.22 -9.59
CA ILE A 143 5.57 -8.30 -9.43
C ILE A 143 5.07 -7.07 -8.66
N TYR A 144 4.18 -6.28 -9.27
CA TYR A 144 3.60 -5.10 -8.64
C TYR A 144 2.08 -5.24 -8.53
N GLU A 145 1.58 -5.28 -7.30
CA GLU A 145 0.15 -5.31 -6.99
C GLU A 145 -0.34 -3.96 -6.49
N ASP A 146 -0.94 -3.14 -7.37
CA ASP A 146 -1.72 -1.98 -6.92
C ASP A 146 -3.20 -2.37 -6.82
N PHE A 147 -3.78 -2.28 -5.62
CA PHE A 147 -5.16 -2.71 -5.38
C PHE A 147 -6.24 -1.77 -5.92
N ASN A 148 -5.88 -0.64 -6.54
CA ASN A 148 -6.77 0.09 -7.45
C ASN A 148 -7.03 -0.70 -8.74
N PHE A 149 -6.18 -1.65 -9.11
CA PHE A 149 -6.25 -2.40 -10.36
C PHE A 149 -6.63 -3.86 -10.13
N PRO A 150 -7.45 -4.46 -11.02
CA PRO A 150 -7.88 -5.85 -10.87
C PRO A 150 -6.73 -6.85 -11.05
N ALA A 151 -5.82 -6.58 -11.99
CA ALA A 151 -4.66 -7.40 -12.28
C ALA A 151 -3.37 -6.76 -11.72
N GLN A 152 -2.41 -7.62 -11.39
CA GLN A 152 -1.04 -7.21 -11.08
C GLN A 152 -0.28 -6.80 -12.35
N PHE A 153 0.72 -5.94 -12.20
CA PHE A 153 1.67 -5.62 -13.25
C PHE A 153 2.88 -6.56 -13.15
N LEU A 154 3.21 -7.20 -14.27
CA LEU A 154 4.26 -8.21 -14.36
C LEU A 154 5.43 -7.69 -15.19
N GLY A 155 6.61 -7.69 -14.59
CA GLY A 155 7.85 -7.24 -15.18
C GLY A 155 8.00 -5.72 -15.24
N LYS A 156 9.25 -5.30 -15.38
CA LYS A 156 9.65 -3.88 -15.31
C LYS A 156 8.97 -3.00 -16.35
N ASP A 157 8.64 -3.55 -17.51
CA ASP A 157 7.99 -2.80 -18.59
C ASP A 157 6.56 -2.40 -18.23
N GLN A 158 5.76 -3.30 -17.66
CA GLN A 158 4.41 -2.98 -17.22
C GLN A 158 4.43 -1.99 -16.05
N VAL A 159 5.36 -2.18 -15.11
CA VAL A 159 5.55 -1.25 -13.99
C VAL A 159 5.96 0.14 -14.49
N ARG A 160 6.83 0.24 -15.50
CA ARG A 160 7.22 1.52 -16.12
C ARG A 160 6.01 2.26 -16.68
N GLU A 161 5.16 1.58 -17.46
CA GLU A 161 3.98 2.23 -18.04
C GLU A 161 2.97 2.63 -16.96
N PHE A 162 2.76 1.79 -15.94
CA PHE A 162 1.92 2.11 -14.80
C PHE A 162 2.41 3.37 -14.05
N LEU A 163 3.69 3.42 -13.67
CA LEU A 163 4.20 4.53 -12.87
C LEU A 163 4.17 5.87 -13.62
N LYS A 164 4.25 5.88 -14.96
CA LYS A 164 4.05 7.11 -15.76
C LYS A 164 2.68 7.75 -15.54
N GLU A 165 1.65 6.98 -15.24
CA GLU A 165 0.31 7.52 -14.94
C GLU A 165 0.29 8.35 -13.64
N PHE A 166 1.24 8.10 -12.74
CA PHE A 166 1.36 8.74 -11.43
C PHE A 166 2.45 9.81 -11.36
N ASP A 167 3.15 10.09 -12.47
CA ASP A 167 4.07 11.23 -12.59
C ASP A 167 3.30 12.55 -12.77
N ILE A 168 2.56 12.93 -11.73
CA ILE A 168 1.68 14.10 -11.72
C ILE A 168 2.40 15.23 -10.98
N PRO A 169 2.66 16.39 -11.62
CA PRO A 169 3.34 17.49 -10.96
C PRO A 169 2.54 18.01 -9.75
N GLY A 170 3.23 18.32 -8.65
CA GLY A 170 2.61 18.82 -7.42
C GLY A 170 2.02 17.74 -6.52
N ILE A 171 2.19 16.46 -6.85
CA ILE A 171 1.85 15.32 -5.98
C ILE A 171 3.11 14.81 -5.30
N THR A 172 3.02 14.59 -3.99
CA THR A 172 4.08 14.04 -3.16
C THR A 172 3.54 12.82 -2.42
N PHE A 173 4.23 11.69 -2.54
CA PHE A 173 3.99 10.52 -1.70
C PHE A 173 4.83 10.69 -0.44
N VAL A 174 4.17 10.83 0.70
CA VAL A 174 4.85 11.06 1.99
C VAL A 174 4.76 9.80 2.83
N PRO A 175 5.88 9.06 3.03
CA PRO A 175 5.94 8.00 4.02
C PRO A 175 5.69 8.56 5.42
N GLU A 176 4.70 8.03 6.13
CA GLU A 176 4.39 8.35 7.52
C GLU A 176 5.23 7.47 8.46
N GLU A 177 5.09 6.15 8.36
CA GLU A 177 5.80 5.15 9.16
C GLU A 177 6.46 4.11 8.26
N ILE A 178 7.69 3.71 8.54
CA ILE A 178 8.45 2.70 7.76
C ILE A 178 8.93 1.61 8.71
N SER A 179 8.74 0.34 8.36
CA SER A 179 9.21 -0.78 9.18
C SER A 179 10.71 -1.02 9.02
N GLN A 180 11.37 -1.53 10.06
CA GLN A 180 12.83 -1.78 10.11
C GLN A 180 13.29 -3.04 9.33
N GLY A 181 12.66 -3.30 8.18
CA GLY A 181 12.83 -4.54 7.43
C GLY A 181 14.15 -4.63 6.69
N LYS A 182 14.80 -5.81 6.73
CA LYS A 182 16.03 -6.09 5.97
C LYS A 182 15.74 -6.52 4.54
N THR A 183 14.85 -7.49 4.38
CA THR A 183 14.45 -8.04 3.07
C THR A 183 13.04 -7.65 2.69
N ARG A 184 12.21 -7.27 3.66
CA ARG A 184 10.82 -6.90 3.44
C ARG A 184 10.43 -5.73 4.32
N CYS A 185 9.86 -4.69 3.73
CA CYS A 185 9.44 -3.49 4.43
C CYS A 185 7.94 -3.22 4.22
N CYS A 186 7.21 -3.00 5.31
CA CYS A 186 5.85 -2.48 5.31
C CYS A 186 5.88 -1.02 5.75
N PHE A 187 5.14 -0.14 5.07
CA PHE A 187 5.12 1.27 5.42
C PHE A 187 3.75 1.89 5.16
N THR A 188 3.44 2.93 5.92
CA THR A 188 2.23 3.73 5.76
C THR A 188 2.57 5.04 5.07
N TRP A 189 1.64 5.56 4.30
CA TRP A 189 1.87 6.77 3.52
C TRP A 189 0.61 7.59 3.36
N ARG A 190 0.82 8.85 2.98
CA ARG A 190 -0.23 9.75 2.55
C ARG A 190 0.20 10.48 1.27
N VAL A 191 -0.78 10.87 0.47
CA VAL A 191 -0.56 11.72 -0.69
C VAL A 191 -0.85 13.17 -0.30
N GLU A 192 0.13 14.02 -0.50
CA GLU A 192 -0.02 15.47 -0.48
C GLU A 192 -0.19 15.98 -1.90
N ILE A 193 -1.06 16.97 -2.07
CA ILE A 193 -1.18 17.72 -3.31
C ILE A 193 -0.91 19.18 -2.95
N ALA A 194 0.11 19.77 -3.58
CA ALA A 194 0.49 21.17 -3.35
C ALA A 194 0.89 21.50 -1.89
N GLY A 195 1.47 20.55 -1.15
CA GLY A 195 1.74 20.71 0.28
C GLY A 195 0.48 20.74 1.16
N ILE A 196 -0.71 20.47 0.58
CA ILE A 196 -1.94 20.30 1.32
C ILE A 196 -2.22 18.81 1.48
N GLU A 197 -2.37 18.36 2.73
CA GLU A 197 -2.81 17.00 3.04
C GLU A 197 -4.29 16.83 2.66
N LYS A 198 -4.57 16.35 1.44
CA LYS A 198 -5.94 16.34 0.90
C LYS A 198 -6.38 15.08 0.15
N ALA A 199 -5.49 14.15 -0.19
CA ALA A 199 -5.84 13.18 -1.22
C ALA A 199 -6.20 11.79 -0.67
N THR A 200 -5.22 11.04 -0.17
CA THR A 200 -5.43 9.65 0.22
C THR A 200 -4.33 9.16 1.17
N LYS A 201 -4.63 8.14 1.96
CA LYS A 201 -3.64 7.41 2.78
C LYS A 201 -3.58 5.97 2.29
N GLY A 202 -2.56 5.23 2.68
CA GLY A 202 -2.47 3.82 2.35
C GLY A 202 -1.38 3.09 3.11
N VAL A 203 -1.25 1.81 2.77
CA VAL A 203 -0.21 0.92 3.27
C VAL A 203 0.42 0.20 2.10
N SER A 204 1.74 0.12 2.10
CA SER A 204 2.53 -0.56 1.08
C SER A 204 3.42 -1.63 1.70
N PHE A 205 3.69 -2.68 0.94
CA PHE A 205 4.57 -3.77 1.31
C PHE A 205 5.56 -4.05 0.19
N TYR A 206 6.86 -3.93 0.48
CA TYR A 206 7.95 -4.11 -0.46
C TYR A 206 8.78 -5.33 -0.05
N GLU A 207 9.25 -6.09 -1.03
CA GLU A 207 10.24 -7.14 -0.86
C GLU A 207 11.38 -6.91 -1.84
N ILE A 208 12.60 -7.04 -1.33
CA ILE A 208 13.82 -6.96 -2.12
C ILE A 208 14.52 -8.31 -2.18
N ASP A 209 15.22 -8.56 -3.28
CA ASP A 209 16.15 -9.67 -3.39
C ASP A 209 17.42 -9.37 -2.59
N PRO A 210 17.84 -10.27 -1.68
CA PRO A 210 18.95 -10.01 -0.78
C PRO A 210 20.31 -9.93 -1.48
N ASP A 211 20.46 -10.52 -2.67
CA ASP A 211 21.72 -10.60 -3.39
C ASP A 211 21.89 -9.42 -4.36
N THR A 212 20.86 -9.15 -5.16
CA THR A 212 20.84 -8.09 -6.17
C THR A 212 20.46 -6.72 -5.61
N LYS A 213 19.85 -6.68 -4.41
CA LYS A 213 19.28 -5.48 -3.78
C LYS A 213 18.20 -4.79 -4.61
N LYS A 214 17.56 -5.53 -5.53
CA LYS A 214 16.45 -5.01 -6.32
C LYS A 214 15.10 -5.32 -5.69
N VAL A 215 14.13 -4.45 -5.92
CA VAL A 215 12.72 -4.68 -5.57
C VAL A 215 12.17 -5.78 -6.46
N ILE A 216 11.71 -6.87 -5.85
CA ILE A 216 11.13 -8.05 -6.54
C ILE A 216 9.63 -8.18 -6.33
N TYR A 217 9.07 -7.51 -5.32
CA TYR A 217 7.63 -7.46 -5.12
C TYR A 217 7.19 -6.15 -4.45
N VAL A 218 6.08 -5.61 -4.93
CA VAL A 218 5.37 -4.48 -4.33
C VAL A 218 3.89 -4.82 -4.20
N ARG A 219 3.29 -4.46 -3.06
CA ARG A 219 1.85 -4.34 -2.90
C ARG A 219 1.49 -2.98 -2.34
N ASP A 220 0.64 -2.24 -3.06
CA ASP A 220 0.10 -0.95 -2.65
C ASP A 220 -1.41 -1.05 -2.44
N ILE A 221 -1.88 -0.58 -1.27
CA ILE A 221 -3.30 -0.51 -0.95
C ILE A 221 -3.64 0.90 -0.46
N PRO A 222 -4.29 1.73 -1.29
CA PRO A 222 -4.87 2.98 -0.83
C PRO A 222 -6.11 2.71 0.02
N GLU A 223 -6.33 3.58 1.00
CA GLU A 223 -7.62 3.66 1.68
C GLU A 223 -8.71 4.02 0.65
N PRO A 224 -9.90 3.40 0.71
CA PRO A 224 -10.99 3.73 -0.20
C PRO A 224 -11.38 5.20 -0.10
N ALA A 225 -11.42 5.90 -1.24
CA ALA A 225 -11.87 7.30 -1.32
C ALA A 225 -13.37 7.45 -0.98
N ILE A 226 -14.17 6.38 -1.14
CA ILE A 226 -15.60 6.36 -0.83
C ILE A 226 -15.80 5.88 0.61
N LYS A 227 -15.98 6.84 1.52
CA LYS A 227 -16.58 6.63 2.84
C LYS A 227 -18.12 6.62 2.66
N PRO A 228 -18.85 5.66 3.27
CA PRO A 228 -18.70 5.38 4.70
C PRO A 228 -18.33 3.90 5.03
N PRO A 229 -17.93 3.64 6.29
CA PRO A 229 -17.58 2.31 6.82
C PRO A 229 -18.59 1.17 6.59
N PRO A 230 -19.93 1.37 6.50
CA PRO A 230 -20.85 0.25 6.39
C PRO A 230 -20.74 -0.50 5.08
N LEU A 231 -20.04 -0.04 4.03
CA LEU A 231 -19.88 -0.86 2.82
C LEU A 231 -19.01 -2.11 3.06
N GLN A 232 -18.00 -2.04 3.91
CA GLN A 232 -17.20 -3.22 4.31
C GLN A 232 -18.00 -4.17 5.21
N THR A 233 -18.78 -3.62 6.17
CA THR A 233 -19.65 -4.40 7.08
C THR A 233 -20.93 -4.91 6.41
N LEU A 234 -21.39 -4.26 5.33
CA LEU A 234 -22.56 -4.67 4.55
C LEU A 234 -22.14 -5.67 3.47
N ALA A 235 -20.94 -5.56 2.90
CA ALA A 235 -20.37 -6.59 2.03
C ALA A 235 -20.15 -7.93 2.78
N SER A 236 -19.75 -7.91 4.06
CA SER A 236 -19.67 -9.13 4.88
C SER A 236 -21.05 -9.73 5.19
N LYS A 237 -22.11 -8.91 5.25
CA LYS A 237 -23.48 -9.32 5.57
C LYS A 237 -24.33 -9.73 4.36
N LEU A 238 -24.07 -9.18 3.17
CA LEU A 238 -24.92 -9.40 1.99
C LEU A 238 -24.65 -10.73 1.28
N ARG A 239 -23.39 -11.20 1.20
CA ARG A 239 -23.03 -12.58 0.82
C ARG A 239 -21.59 -12.90 1.29
N PRO A 240 -21.38 -13.93 2.14
CA PRO A 240 -20.03 -14.35 2.55
C PRO A 240 -19.10 -14.70 1.36
N GLY A 241 -19.68 -15.13 0.23
CA GLY A 241 -18.99 -15.49 -1.01
C GLY A 241 -18.81 -14.36 -2.04
N ILE A 242 -19.17 -13.09 -1.77
CA ILE A 242 -18.85 -11.96 -2.68
C ILE A 242 -17.34 -11.65 -2.72
N ARG A 243 -16.54 -12.33 -1.90
CA ARG A 243 -15.08 -12.34 -1.97
C ARG A 243 -14.52 -13.26 -3.07
N ARG A 244 -15.30 -13.63 -4.09
CA ARG A 244 -14.82 -14.46 -5.20
C ARG A 244 -14.31 -13.58 -6.34
N PHE A 245 -13.00 -13.36 -6.36
CA PHE A 245 -12.29 -13.09 -7.61
C PHE A 245 -11.36 -14.28 -7.87
N SER A 246 -11.53 -14.92 -9.00
CA SER A 246 -10.59 -15.92 -9.51
C SER A 246 -10.60 -15.82 -11.05
N PRO A 247 -9.48 -16.15 -11.73
CA PRO A 247 -8.18 -16.60 -11.21
C PRO A 247 -7.01 -15.66 -11.58
N LEU A 248 -5.87 -15.92 -10.94
CA LEU A 248 -4.56 -15.77 -11.60
C LEU A 248 -4.48 -16.90 -12.64
N GLU A 249 -4.54 -16.52 -13.93
CA GLU A 249 -3.86 -17.26 -15.00
C GLU A 249 -2.67 -16.43 -15.47
#